data_AF-A0A816A9G1-F1
#
_entry.id   AF-A0A816A9G1-F1
#
_cell.length_a   1.000
_cell.length_b   1.000
_cell.length_c   1.000
_cell.angle_alpha   90.00
_cell.angle_beta   90.00
_cell.angle_gamma   90.00
#
_symmetry.space_group_name_H-M   'P 1'
#
loop_
_entity.id
_entity.type
_entity.pdbx_description
1 polymer ?
#
loop_
_entity_poly.entity_id
_entity_poly.type
_entity_poly.pdbx_seq_one_letter_code
_entity_poly.pdbx_strand_id
1 'polypeptide(L)'
;PSIFNLPNEILFIIIKKLNIADVIHSLVDVNERFVQLLFDPLYIQNLNITLMTIKSFYQRTFSIHEQVLSNIYENILPNIHHQVKQLAIEQHSIERILTHNYSQLYSLSLVNFKEEVLYQYLRDYSALRNLLTHQITHLNVDIQSDEIQTLLSKISSNIFTLILSLCQRLIKLNFSQVFSYRNSFIPICKLPETCLTYSTLIELKINVATFNDCLCLLNRRFDCLSKLTINVGDIKYERKQINNKINLKYCLEVKD
;
A
#
# COMPACT_ATOMS: atom_id res chain seq x y z
N PRO A 1 -38.42 14.06 2.40
CA PRO A 1 -37.79 13.43 1.22
C PRO A 1 -36.94 12.23 1.66
N SER A 2 -37.22 11.04 1.14
CA SER A 2 -36.52 9.81 1.49
C SER A 2 -35.27 9.62 0.63
N ILE A 3 -34.18 9.10 1.20
CA ILE A 3 -32.96 8.76 0.45
C ILE A 3 -33.23 7.73 -0.66
N PHE A 4 -34.24 6.86 -0.46
CA PHE A 4 -34.66 5.86 -1.44
C PHE A 4 -35.25 6.48 -2.72
N ASN A 5 -35.66 7.75 -2.70
CA ASN A 5 -36.23 8.44 -3.85
C ASN A 5 -35.16 9.12 -4.74
N LEU A 6 -33.89 9.08 -4.34
CA LEU A 6 -32.81 9.67 -5.13
C LEU A 6 -32.52 8.84 -6.39
N PRO A 7 -32.09 9.44 -7.52
CA PRO A 7 -31.61 8.72 -8.70
C PRO A 7 -30.37 7.86 -8.42
N ASN A 8 -30.16 6.81 -9.23
CA ASN A 8 -29.04 5.87 -9.04
C ASN A 8 -27.69 6.57 -9.10
N GLU A 9 -27.55 7.57 -9.97
CA GLU A 9 -26.34 8.34 -10.18
C GLU A 9 -25.95 9.10 -8.91
N ILE A 10 -26.95 9.67 -8.22
CA ILE A 10 -26.73 10.39 -6.96
C ILE A 10 -26.40 9.41 -5.84
N LEU A 11 -27.11 8.30 -5.74
CA LEU A 11 -26.82 7.25 -4.77
C LEU A 11 -25.42 6.68 -4.96
N PHE A 12 -25.00 6.47 -6.20
CA PHE A 12 -23.67 5.99 -6.55
C PHE A 12 -22.57 6.97 -6.12
N ILE A 13 -22.77 8.29 -6.35
CA ILE A 13 -21.85 9.32 -5.88
C ILE A 13 -21.74 9.33 -4.35
N ILE A 14 -22.85 9.14 -3.64
CA ILE A 14 -22.86 9.07 -2.18
C ILE A 14 -22.09 7.82 -1.70
N ILE A 15 -22.44 6.65 -2.23
CA ILE A 15 -21.85 5.35 -1.87
C ILE A 15 -20.34 5.32 -2.19
N LYS A 16 -19.90 5.96 -3.29
CA LYS A 16 -18.47 6.14 -3.61
C LYS A 16 -17.67 6.92 -2.57
N LYS A 17 -18.32 7.73 -1.75
CA LYS A 17 -17.66 8.48 -0.66
C LYS A 17 -17.65 7.72 0.66
N LEU A 18 -18.38 6.62 0.75
CA LEU A 18 -18.46 5.80 1.95
C LEU A 18 -17.46 4.64 1.89
N ASN A 19 -17.05 4.15 3.06
CA ASN A 19 -16.23 2.95 3.15
C ASN A 19 -17.08 1.74 2.74
N ILE A 20 -16.58 0.96 1.78
CA ILE A 20 -17.28 -0.20 1.23
C ILE A 20 -17.66 -1.23 2.28
N ALA A 21 -16.86 -1.43 3.33
CA ALA A 21 -17.20 -2.33 4.43
C ALA A 21 -18.42 -1.83 5.22
N ASP A 22 -18.55 -0.51 5.44
CA ASP A 22 -19.71 0.08 6.12
C ASP A 22 -20.97 0.01 5.26
N VAL A 23 -20.83 0.28 3.96
CA VAL A 23 -21.96 0.21 3.01
C VAL A 23 -22.44 -1.23 2.90
N ILE A 24 -21.51 -2.17 2.77
CA ILE A 24 -21.81 -3.60 2.77
C ILE A 24 -22.56 -3.99 4.05
N HIS A 25 -22.01 -3.66 5.22
CA HIS A 25 -22.65 -4.02 6.49
C HIS A 25 -24.04 -3.41 6.64
N SER A 26 -24.16 -2.12 6.30
CA SER A 26 -25.35 -1.34 6.64
C SER A 26 -26.44 -1.45 5.60
N LEU A 27 -26.14 -1.87 4.35
CA LEU A 27 -27.09 -1.83 3.25
C LEU A 27 -27.36 -3.18 2.58
N VAL A 28 -26.54 -4.22 2.80
CA VAL A 28 -26.69 -5.52 2.09
C VAL A 28 -28.05 -6.19 2.35
N ASP A 29 -28.68 -5.92 3.50
CA ASP A 29 -30.00 -6.48 3.84
C ASP A 29 -31.12 -5.44 3.94
N VAL A 30 -30.84 -4.17 3.60
CA VAL A 30 -31.80 -3.07 3.80
C VAL A 30 -32.61 -2.77 2.54
N ASN A 31 -31.99 -2.87 1.36
CA ASN A 31 -32.68 -2.56 0.10
C ASN A 31 -31.97 -3.20 -1.11
N GLU A 32 -32.71 -3.97 -1.91
CA GLU A 32 -32.17 -4.63 -3.12
C GLU A 32 -31.53 -3.65 -4.12
N ARG A 33 -32.03 -2.42 -4.22
CA ARG A 33 -31.46 -1.40 -5.10
C ARG A 33 -30.05 -0.99 -4.65
N PHE A 34 -29.81 -0.91 -3.34
CA PHE A 34 -28.47 -0.65 -2.81
C PHE A 34 -27.53 -1.83 -3.01
N VAL A 35 -28.05 -3.04 -2.87
CA VAL A 35 -27.31 -4.28 -3.17
C VAL A 35 -26.84 -4.29 -4.63
N GLN A 36 -27.73 -3.97 -5.57
CA GLN A 36 -27.36 -3.86 -6.99
C GLN A 36 -26.27 -2.81 -7.24
N LEU A 37 -26.36 -1.64 -6.59
CA LEU A 37 -25.34 -0.59 -6.70
C LEU A 37 -24.00 -0.99 -6.07
N LEU A 38 -24.03 -1.77 -4.99
CA LEU A 38 -22.84 -2.34 -4.36
C LEU A 38 -22.12 -3.32 -5.28
N PHE A 39 -22.88 -4.06 -6.09
CA PHE A 39 -22.36 -5.01 -7.07
C PHE A 39 -22.03 -4.39 -8.44
N ASP A 40 -22.17 -3.07 -8.58
CA ASP A 40 -21.81 -2.39 -9.81
C ASP A 40 -20.28 -2.44 -10.05
N PRO A 41 -19.82 -2.86 -11.24
CA PRO A 41 -18.40 -2.94 -11.57
C PRO A 41 -17.65 -1.61 -11.39
N LEU A 42 -18.30 -0.46 -11.54
CA LEU A 42 -17.67 0.85 -11.36
C LEU A 42 -17.41 1.20 -9.88
N TYR A 43 -18.06 0.50 -8.96
CA TYR A 43 -17.86 0.65 -7.51
C TYR A 43 -16.84 -0.35 -6.98
N ILE A 44 -16.97 -1.64 -7.33
CA ILE A 44 -16.14 -2.75 -6.81
C ILE A 44 -14.67 -2.67 -7.20
N GLN A 45 -14.35 -1.98 -8.30
CA GLN A 45 -12.97 -1.90 -8.81
C GLN A 45 -11.94 -1.49 -7.75
N ASN A 46 -12.34 -0.70 -6.76
CA ASN A 46 -11.49 -0.26 -5.65
C ASN A 46 -12.06 -0.77 -4.33
N LEU A 47 -11.54 -1.89 -3.84
CA LEU A 47 -11.96 -2.53 -2.61
C LEU A 47 -11.00 -2.16 -1.48
N ASN A 48 -11.52 -1.52 -0.43
CA ASN A 48 -10.75 -1.19 0.77
C ASN A 48 -11.33 -1.94 1.98
N ILE A 49 -10.60 -2.94 2.48
CA ILE A 49 -11.00 -3.77 3.63
C ILE A 49 -10.09 -3.50 4.85
N THR A 50 -9.49 -2.31 4.93
CA THR A 50 -8.74 -1.92 6.13
C THR A 50 -9.69 -1.64 7.28
N LEU A 51 -9.33 -1.99 8.53
CA LEU A 51 -10.11 -1.61 9.70
C LEU A 51 -10.25 -0.09 9.74
N MET A 52 -11.48 0.39 9.65
CA MET A 52 -11.74 1.81 9.80
C MET A 52 -11.61 2.16 11.28
N THR A 53 -10.53 2.84 11.66
CA THR A 53 -10.45 3.51 12.96
C THR A 53 -11.21 4.83 12.86
N ILE A 54 -12.52 4.80 13.08
CA ILE A 54 -13.30 6.04 13.25
C ILE A 54 -12.78 6.69 14.53
N LYS A 55 -12.00 7.76 14.42
CA LYS A 55 -11.73 8.66 15.55
C LYS A 55 -13.01 9.43 15.82
N SER A 56 -13.86 8.90 16.71
CA SER A 56 -15.00 9.69 17.21
C SER A 56 -14.49 11.00 17.86
N PHE A 57 -15.39 11.98 18.03
CA PHE A 57 -15.12 13.18 18.83
C PHE A 57 -14.54 12.89 20.23
N TYR A 58 -14.70 11.65 20.73
CA TYR A 58 -14.18 11.17 22.01
C TYR A 58 -12.92 10.29 21.90
N GLN A 59 -12.20 10.31 20.77
CA GLN A 59 -11.01 9.47 20.52
C GLN A 59 -11.24 7.95 20.65
N ARG A 60 -12.49 7.47 20.71
CA ARG A 60 -12.77 6.03 20.67
C ARG A 60 -12.55 5.53 19.26
N THR A 61 -11.64 4.57 19.10
CA THR A 61 -11.48 3.76 17.90
C THR A 61 -12.52 2.64 17.92
N PHE A 62 -13.48 2.71 17.00
CA PHE A 62 -14.36 1.58 16.73
C PHE A 62 -13.67 0.68 15.70
N SER A 63 -13.58 -0.62 15.97
CA SER A 63 -13.19 -1.62 14.98
C SER A 63 -14.45 -2.15 14.30
N ILE A 64 -14.39 -2.42 13.00
CA ILE A 64 -15.44 -3.18 12.31
C ILE A 64 -15.61 -4.52 13.04
N HIS A 65 -16.84 -4.87 13.40
CA HIS A 65 -17.13 -6.07 14.16
C HIS A 65 -16.72 -7.31 13.35
N GLU A 66 -16.08 -8.30 13.97
CA GLU A 66 -15.51 -9.46 13.26
C GLU A 66 -16.54 -10.19 12.38
N GLN A 67 -17.79 -10.26 12.85
CA GLN A 67 -18.90 -10.86 12.08
C GLN A 67 -19.13 -10.17 10.73
N VAL A 68 -18.91 -8.85 10.65
CA VAL A 68 -19.05 -8.09 9.39
C VAL A 68 -17.95 -8.46 8.42
N LEU A 69 -16.73 -8.55 8.92
CA LEU A 69 -15.59 -8.99 8.11
C LEU A 69 -15.78 -10.42 7.62
N SER A 70 -16.23 -11.33 8.50
CA SER A 70 -16.56 -12.70 8.09
C SER A 70 -17.63 -12.73 7.00
N ASN A 71 -18.70 -11.94 7.13
CA ASN A 71 -19.73 -11.85 6.09
C ASN A 71 -19.16 -11.34 4.75
N ILE A 72 -18.29 -10.32 4.79
CA ILE A 72 -17.60 -9.83 3.59
C ILE A 72 -16.77 -10.95 2.95
N TYR A 73 -15.99 -11.68 3.74
CA TYR A 73 -15.09 -12.73 3.23
C TYR A 73 -15.83 -13.95 2.71
N GLU A 74 -16.91 -14.36 3.36
CA GLU A 74 -17.61 -15.61 3.06
C GLU A 74 -18.70 -15.43 2.01
N ASN A 75 -19.40 -14.29 1.99
CA ASN A 75 -20.60 -14.13 1.17
C ASN A 75 -20.45 -13.12 0.03
N ILE A 76 -19.55 -12.15 0.15
CA ILE A 76 -19.47 -11.04 -0.81
C ILE A 76 -18.25 -11.17 -1.70
N LEU A 77 -17.08 -11.36 -1.09
CA LEU A 77 -15.80 -11.47 -1.80
C LEU A 77 -15.79 -12.57 -2.88
N PRO A 78 -16.36 -13.78 -2.67
CA PRO A 78 -16.45 -14.80 -3.71
C PRO A 78 -17.21 -14.33 -4.96
N ASN A 79 -18.16 -13.41 -4.82
CA ASN A 79 -18.97 -12.91 -5.92
C ASN A 79 -18.32 -11.73 -6.67
N ILE A 80 -17.37 -11.03 -6.05
CA ILE A 80 -16.85 -9.76 -6.59
C ILE A 80 -15.35 -9.75 -6.90
N HIS A 81 -14.58 -10.69 -6.36
CA HIS A 81 -13.11 -10.69 -6.44
C HIS A 81 -12.56 -10.58 -7.88
N HIS A 82 -13.25 -11.16 -8.87
CA HIS A 82 -12.84 -11.10 -10.28
C HIS A 82 -12.95 -9.71 -10.92
N GLN A 83 -13.66 -8.76 -10.28
CA GLN A 83 -13.85 -7.38 -10.75
C GLN A 83 -12.95 -6.38 -10.00
N VAL A 84 -12.34 -6.82 -8.90
CA VAL A 84 -11.47 -5.97 -8.08
C VAL A 84 -10.16 -5.71 -8.81
N LYS A 85 -9.87 -4.43 -9.03
CA LYS A 85 -8.66 -3.95 -9.73
C LYS A 85 -7.63 -3.36 -8.77
N GLN A 86 -8.12 -2.77 -7.68
CA GLN A 86 -7.34 -2.19 -6.61
C GLN A 86 -7.83 -2.72 -5.27
N LEU A 87 -6.90 -3.19 -4.44
CA LEU A 87 -7.21 -3.79 -3.16
C LEU A 87 -6.35 -3.17 -2.06
N ALA A 88 -6.96 -2.76 -0.95
CA ALA A 88 -6.26 -2.38 0.27
C ALA A 88 -6.58 -3.37 1.39
N ILE A 89 -5.53 -3.91 2.02
CA ILE A 89 -5.62 -4.93 3.06
C ILE A 89 -4.71 -4.60 4.24
N GLU A 90 -5.09 -5.08 5.42
CA GLU A 90 -4.25 -5.07 6.62
C GLU A 90 -3.78 -6.48 6.98
N GLN A 91 -2.77 -6.55 7.84
CA GLN A 91 -2.08 -7.80 8.18
C GLN A 91 -2.99 -8.92 8.69
N HIS A 92 -4.05 -8.61 9.43
CA HIS A 92 -4.93 -9.62 10.03
C HIS A 92 -5.91 -10.23 9.01
N SER A 93 -6.04 -9.63 7.84
CA SER A 93 -7.02 -10.04 6.82
C SER A 93 -6.39 -10.65 5.57
N ILE A 94 -5.06 -10.59 5.43
CA ILE A 94 -4.34 -11.01 4.23
C ILE A 94 -4.61 -12.46 3.85
N GLU A 95 -4.56 -13.37 4.82
CA GLU A 95 -4.76 -14.81 4.56
C GLU A 95 -6.18 -15.11 4.10
N ARG A 96 -7.18 -14.46 4.71
CA ARG A 96 -8.58 -14.64 4.32
C ARG A 96 -8.85 -14.05 2.93
N ILE A 97 -8.36 -12.84 2.67
CA ILE A 97 -8.64 -12.11 1.43
C ILE A 97 -7.91 -12.74 0.23
N LEU A 98 -6.63 -13.10 0.39
CA LEU A 98 -5.78 -13.60 -0.70
C LEU A 98 -5.97 -15.10 -1.01
N THR A 99 -6.94 -15.77 -0.38
CA THR A 99 -7.41 -17.10 -0.82
C THR A 99 -8.12 -17.07 -2.17
N HIS A 100 -8.61 -15.90 -2.59
CA HIS A 100 -9.36 -15.71 -3.83
C HIS A 100 -8.42 -15.38 -5.00
N ASN A 101 -8.84 -15.74 -6.23
CA ASN A 101 -8.06 -15.47 -7.44
C ASN A 101 -8.46 -14.14 -8.09
N TYR A 102 -7.75 -13.07 -7.78
CA TYR A 102 -8.01 -11.74 -8.33
C TYR A 102 -7.45 -11.55 -9.74
N SER A 103 -8.14 -12.05 -10.76
CA SER A 103 -7.67 -12.03 -12.15
C SER A 103 -7.42 -10.64 -12.74
N GLN A 104 -8.04 -9.59 -12.21
CA GLN A 104 -7.92 -8.20 -12.68
C GLN A 104 -7.12 -7.28 -11.75
N LEU A 105 -6.60 -7.80 -10.64
CA LEU A 105 -5.92 -6.98 -9.65
C LEU A 105 -4.54 -6.56 -10.16
N TYR A 106 -4.35 -5.24 -10.28
CA TYR A 106 -3.06 -4.68 -10.67
C TYR A 106 -2.48 -3.75 -9.60
N SER A 107 -3.29 -3.35 -8.61
CA SER A 107 -2.89 -2.43 -7.53
C SER A 107 -3.16 -3.01 -6.16
N LEU A 108 -2.13 -3.09 -5.31
CA LEU A 108 -2.23 -3.58 -3.95
C LEU A 108 -1.73 -2.51 -2.96
N SER A 109 -2.50 -2.30 -1.90
CA SER A 109 -2.09 -1.49 -0.75
C SER A 109 -2.01 -2.37 0.49
N LEU A 110 -0.80 -2.56 1.01
CA LEU A 110 -0.53 -3.22 2.28
C LEU A 110 -0.51 -2.14 3.35
N VAL A 111 -1.57 -2.06 4.15
CA VAL A 111 -1.81 -0.97 5.09
C VAL A 111 -1.54 -1.42 6.52
N ASN A 112 -0.94 -0.56 7.34
CA ASN A 112 -0.76 -0.79 8.77
C ASN A 112 -0.04 -2.13 9.12
N PHE A 113 0.96 -2.53 8.33
CA PHE A 113 1.69 -3.77 8.60
C PHE A 113 2.80 -3.57 9.62
N LYS A 114 2.95 -4.51 10.56
CA LYS A 114 4.22 -4.64 11.31
C LYS A 114 5.32 -5.16 10.40
N GLU A 115 6.55 -4.70 10.62
CA GLU A 115 7.69 -5.03 9.76
C GLU A 115 7.98 -6.53 9.69
N GLU A 116 8.08 -7.19 10.84
CA GLU A 116 8.38 -8.62 10.92
C GLU A 116 7.31 -9.44 10.21
N VAL A 117 6.04 -9.05 10.40
CA VAL A 117 4.88 -9.72 9.82
C VAL A 117 4.89 -9.56 8.30
N LEU A 118 5.10 -8.34 7.79
CA LEU A 118 5.21 -8.11 6.35
C LEU A 118 6.39 -8.88 5.75
N TYR A 119 7.55 -8.86 6.41
CA TYR A 119 8.72 -9.60 5.95
C TYR A 119 8.45 -11.11 5.86
N GLN A 120 7.78 -11.68 6.86
CA GLN A 120 7.36 -13.09 6.85
C GLN A 120 6.39 -13.37 5.70
N TYR A 121 5.36 -12.54 5.50
CA TYR A 121 4.42 -12.71 4.39
C TYR A 121 5.13 -12.64 3.02
N LEU A 122 6.04 -11.68 2.82
CA LEU A 122 6.79 -11.55 1.57
C LEU A 122 7.73 -12.73 1.31
N ARG A 123 8.23 -13.39 2.36
CA ARG A 123 9.16 -14.51 2.24
C ARG A 123 8.43 -15.84 2.05
N ASP A 124 7.46 -16.09 2.91
CA ASP A 124 6.94 -17.43 3.16
C ASP A 124 5.51 -17.63 2.61
N TYR A 125 4.73 -16.56 2.38
CA TYR A 125 3.36 -16.67 1.90
C TYR A 125 3.26 -16.65 0.37
N SER A 126 3.10 -17.83 -0.21
CA SER A 126 3.13 -18.06 -1.66
C SER A 126 2.06 -17.29 -2.43
N ALA A 127 0.85 -17.13 -1.88
CA ALA A 127 -0.23 -16.41 -2.55
C ALA A 127 0.11 -14.93 -2.77
N LEU A 128 0.60 -14.24 -1.73
CA LEU A 128 1.07 -12.85 -1.85
C LEU A 128 2.23 -12.75 -2.85
N ARG A 129 3.22 -13.65 -2.75
CA ARG A 129 4.37 -13.64 -3.66
C ARG A 129 3.96 -13.82 -5.11
N ASN A 130 3.10 -14.79 -5.41
CA ASN A 130 2.61 -15.03 -6.77
C ASN A 130 1.90 -13.81 -7.33
N LEU A 131 1.06 -13.17 -6.52
CA LEU A 131 0.33 -11.97 -6.89
C LEU A 131 1.28 -10.79 -7.16
N LEU A 132 2.26 -10.57 -6.28
CA LEU A 132 3.31 -9.55 -6.46
C LEU A 132 4.18 -9.79 -7.70
N THR A 133 4.55 -11.04 -7.97
CA THR A 133 5.41 -11.37 -9.12
C THR A 133 4.71 -11.22 -10.46
N HIS A 134 3.44 -11.61 -10.55
CA HIS A 134 2.80 -11.79 -11.85
C HIS A 134 1.77 -10.71 -12.18
N GLN A 135 1.12 -10.10 -11.19
CA GLN A 135 -0.08 -9.28 -11.43
C GLN A 135 0.12 -7.82 -11.02
N ILE A 136 0.79 -7.57 -9.90
CA ILE A 136 0.88 -6.23 -9.33
C ILE A 136 1.86 -5.34 -10.11
N THR A 137 1.33 -4.20 -10.54
CA THR A 137 2.08 -3.11 -11.18
C THR A 137 2.12 -1.87 -10.30
N HIS A 138 1.21 -1.75 -9.33
CA HIS A 138 1.11 -0.64 -8.40
C HIS A 138 1.10 -1.16 -6.97
N LEU A 139 2.12 -0.84 -6.19
CA LEU A 139 2.24 -1.29 -4.81
C LEU A 139 2.36 -0.10 -3.87
N ASN A 140 1.47 -0.04 -2.89
CA ASN A 140 1.57 0.86 -1.74
C ASN A 140 1.85 0.03 -0.49
N VAL A 141 2.86 0.42 0.28
CA VAL A 141 3.28 -0.27 1.49
C VAL A 141 3.36 0.74 2.63
N ASP A 142 2.48 0.53 3.60
CA ASP A 142 2.41 1.28 4.82
C ASP A 142 2.76 0.37 5.99
N ILE A 143 3.83 0.74 6.69
CA ILE A 143 4.42 -0.06 7.75
C ILE A 143 4.31 0.73 9.05
N GLN A 144 3.75 0.09 10.07
CA GLN A 144 3.78 0.61 11.43
C GLN A 144 5.18 0.38 12.02
N SER A 145 5.86 1.47 12.35
CA SER A 145 7.11 1.40 13.12
C SER A 145 6.78 1.44 14.60
N ASP A 146 7.01 0.33 15.30
CA ASP A 146 7.10 0.38 16.75
C ASP A 146 8.37 1.18 17.12
N GLU A 147 8.34 1.96 18.20
CA GLU A 147 9.37 2.98 18.59
C GLU A 147 10.78 2.41 18.87
N ILE A 148 11.01 1.11 18.69
CA ILE A 148 12.26 0.42 19.03
C ILE A 148 13.28 0.56 17.88
N GLN A 149 14.05 1.66 17.94
CA GLN A 149 14.79 2.28 16.83
C GLN A 149 16.05 1.58 16.25
N THR A 150 16.54 0.43 16.73
CA THR A 150 17.89 -0.06 16.33
C THR A 150 17.93 -1.36 15.53
N LEU A 151 17.18 -2.41 15.90
CA LEU A 151 17.23 -3.70 15.18
C LEU A 151 16.48 -3.70 13.83
N LEU A 152 15.50 -2.81 13.70
CA LEU A 152 14.52 -2.85 12.63
C LEU A 152 15.07 -2.38 11.26
N SER A 153 16.17 -1.62 11.24
CA SER A 153 16.74 -1.05 9.99
C SER A 153 17.09 -2.11 8.94
N LYS A 154 17.49 -3.32 9.40
CA LYS A 154 17.79 -4.45 8.51
C LYS A 154 16.53 -5.06 7.92
N ILE A 155 15.44 -5.15 8.69
CA ILE A 155 14.19 -5.78 8.24
C ILE A 155 13.56 -4.94 7.12
N SER A 156 13.43 -3.62 7.29
CA SER A 156 12.85 -2.77 6.24
C SER A 156 13.69 -2.76 4.97
N SER A 157 15.02 -2.78 5.11
CA SER A 157 15.93 -2.90 3.96
C SER A 157 15.69 -4.22 3.22
N ASN A 158 15.48 -5.31 3.96
CA ASN A 158 15.15 -6.61 3.37
C ASN A 158 13.75 -6.62 2.74
N ILE A 159 12.75 -5.99 3.36
CA ILE A 159 11.39 -5.83 2.80
C ILE A 159 11.46 -5.08 1.47
N PHE A 160 12.16 -3.95 1.43
CA PHE A 160 12.35 -3.16 0.21
C PHE A 160 13.00 -4.00 -0.89
N THR A 161 14.08 -4.70 -0.55
CA THR A 161 14.79 -5.59 -1.47
C THR A 161 13.89 -6.71 -2.00
N LEU A 162 13.16 -7.37 -1.11
CA LEU A 162 12.25 -8.46 -1.46
C LEU A 162 11.17 -7.95 -2.41
N ILE A 163 10.53 -6.82 -2.10
CA ILE A 163 9.52 -6.22 -2.97
C ILE A 163 10.06 -5.96 -4.36
N LEU A 164 11.25 -5.34 -4.47
CA LEU A 164 11.83 -5.08 -5.78
C LEU A 164 12.21 -6.35 -6.53
N SER A 165 12.68 -7.38 -5.82
CA SER A 165 13.02 -8.67 -6.42
C SER A 165 11.79 -9.46 -6.88
N LEU A 166 10.67 -9.33 -6.16
CA LEU A 166 9.43 -10.02 -6.46
C LEU A 166 8.68 -9.32 -7.59
N CYS A 167 8.59 -7.99 -7.57
CA CYS A 167 7.71 -7.23 -8.45
C CYS A 167 8.44 -6.77 -9.73
N GLN A 168 8.77 -7.70 -10.62
CA GLN A 168 9.47 -7.39 -11.88
C GLN A 168 8.67 -6.46 -12.82
N ARG A 169 7.34 -6.41 -12.66
CA ARG A 169 6.42 -5.58 -13.45
C ARG A 169 5.99 -4.31 -12.72
N LEU A 170 6.63 -3.98 -11.60
CA LEU A 170 6.25 -2.84 -10.78
C LEU A 170 6.49 -1.54 -11.55
N ILE A 171 5.42 -0.77 -11.74
CA ILE A 171 5.44 0.55 -12.39
C ILE A 171 5.45 1.64 -11.32
N LYS A 172 4.67 1.45 -10.25
CA LYS A 172 4.55 2.42 -9.15
C LYS A 172 4.78 1.76 -7.80
N LEU A 173 5.63 2.37 -7.00
CA LEU A 173 5.94 1.94 -5.65
C LEU A 173 5.81 3.12 -4.69
N ASN A 174 5.00 2.98 -3.66
CA ASN A 174 4.86 3.97 -2.60
C ASN A 174 5.16 3.34 -1.24
N PHE A 175 6.10 3.92 -0.51
CA PHE A 175 6.43 3.59 0.88
C PHE A 175 6.09 4.78 1.78
N SER A 176 4.95 4.72 2.48
CA SER A 176 4.35 5.88 3.14
C SER A 176 4.90 6.23 4.51
N GLN A 177 5.53 5.30 5.26
CA GLN A 177 5.99 5.57 6.64
C GLN A 177 7.32 4.91 7.04
N VAL A 178 7.95 4.13 6.16
CA VAL A 178 8.93 3.11 6.58
C VAL A 178 10.24 3.67 7.16
N PHE A 179 10.69 4.86 6.75
CA PHE A 179 12.08 5.27 7.03
C PHE A 179 12.23 6.64 7.70
N SER A 180 11.15 7.30 8.11
CA SER A 180 11.22 8.66 8.68
C SER A 180 11.93 8.73 10.05
N TYR A 181 11.99 7.63 10.80
CA TYR A 181 12.40 7.63 12.22
C TYR A 181 13.76 6.99 12.51
N ARG A 182 14.57 6.68 11.48
CA ARG A 182 15.74 5.79 11.64
C ARG A 182 17.07 6.49 11.41
N ASN A 183 18.02 6.25 12.31
CA ASN A 183 19.32 6.94 12.33
C ASN A 183 20.29 6.60 11.17
N SER A 184 19.89 5.84 10.14
CA SER A 184 20.55 5.76 8.82
C SER A 184 20.14 4.48 8.06
N PHE A 185 20.23 4.55 6.73
CA PHE A 185 19.86 3.50 5.78
C PHE A 185 21.11 2.75 5.25
N ILE A 186 22.07 2.52 6.14
CA ILE A 186 23.37 1.88 5.84
C ILE A 186 23.26 0.51 5.13
N PRO A 187 22.22 -0.34 5.32
CA PRO A 187 22.20 -1.67 4.71
C PRO A 187 21.96 -1.68 3.19
N ILE A 188 21.28 -0.69 2.60
CA ILE A 188 20.91 -0.73 1.17
C ILE A 188 22.12 -0.62 0.24
N CYS A 189 23.18 0.07 0.67
CA CYS A 189 24.39 0.24 -0.13
C CYS A 189 25.15 -1.11 -0.34
N LYS A 190 24.76 -2.20 0.36
CA LYS A 190 25.34 -3.55 0.20
C LYS A 190 24.56 -4.48 -0.74
N LEU A 191 23.46 -4.02 -1.33
CA LEU A 191 22.70 -4.83 -2.28
C LEU A 191 23.50 -5.00 -3.58
N PRO A 192 23.59 -6.23 -4.12
CA PRO A 192 24.27 -6.47 -5.39
C PRO A 192 23.66 -5.61 -6.50
N GLU A 193 24.50 -4.89 -7.26
CA GLU A 193 24.06 -4.07 -8.40
C GLU A 193 23.28 -4.89 -9.45
N THR A 194 23.48 -6.20 -9.48
CA THR A 194 22.87 -7.13 -10.43
C THR A 194 21.39 -7.42 -10.18
N CYS A 195 20.85 -7.13 -8.99
CA CYS A 195 19.48 -7.54 -8.65
C CYS A 195 18.37 -6.74 -9.38
N LEU A 196 18.69 -5.60 -10.02
CA LEU A 196 17.67 -4.63 -10.48
C LEU A 196 17.87 -4.13 -11.91
N THR A 197 18.72 -4.77 -12.70
CA THR A 197 19.11 -4.35 -14.07
C THR A 197 17.94 -4.24 -15.07
N TYR A 198 16.72 -4.63 -14.70
CA TYR A 198 15.52 -4.56 -15.55
C TYR A 198 14.29 -4.03 -14.80
N SER A 199 14.47 -3.06 -13.91
CA SER A 199 13.33 -2.47 -13.20
C SER A 199 12.38 -1.73 -14.16
N THR A 200 11.11 -2.11 -14.17
CA THR A 200 10.02 -1.36 -14.86
C THR A 200 9.51 -0.17 -14.05
N LEU A 201 10.16 0.15 -12.93
CA LEU A 201 9.67 1.16 -11.99
C LEU A 201 9.79 2.56 -12.59
N ILE A 202 8.64 3.21 -12.77
CA ILE A 202 8.51 4.55 -13.35
C ILE A 202 8.33 5.59 -12.23
N GLU A 203 7.56 5.26 -11.19
CA GLU A 203 7.25 6.16 -10.07
C GLU A 203 7.63 5.52 -8.74
N LEU A 204 8.53 6.18 -8.01
CA LEU A 204 8.90 5.82 -6.65
C LEU A 204 8.52 6.97 -5.71
N LYS A 205 7.72 6.66 -4.69
CA LYS A 205 7.49 7.53 -3.54
C LYS A 205 8.03 6.85 -2.29
N ILE A 206 8.88 7.53 -1.55
CA ILE A 206 9.52 6.98 -0.37
C ILE A 206 9.77 8.08 0.66
N ASN A 207 9.52 7.77 1.92
CA ASN A 207 10.02 8.61 3.00
C ASN A 207 11.43 8.14 3.37
N VAL A 208 12.39 9.00 3.62
CA VAL A 208 13.75 8.63 4.06
C VAL A 208 14.15 9.45 5.28
N ALA A 209 15.05 8.92 6.10
CA ALA A 209 15.58 9.67 7.23
C ALA A 209 16.50 10.80 6.75
N THR A 210 17.45 10.48 5.85
CA THR A 210 18.42 11.44 5.31
C THR A 210 18.46 11.42 3.78
N PHE A 211 18.98 12.48 3.17
CA PHE A 211 19.17 12.53 1.72
C PHE A 211 20.19 11.50 1.21
N ASN A 212 21.23 11.20 1.98
CA ASN A 212 22.24 10.19 1.61
C ASN A 212 21.63 8.80 1.46
N ASP A 213 20.63 8.48 2.28
CA ASP A 213 19.89 7.21 2.20
C ASP A 213 19.19 7.06 0.84
N CYS A 214 18.62 8.16 0.34
CA CYS A 214 18.03 8.20 -1.00
C CYS A 214 19.09 7.98 -2.08
N LEU A 215 20.26 8.61 -1.98
CA LEU A 215 21.33 8.44 -2.97
C LEU A 215 21.83 6.99 -3.04
N CYS A 216 21.97 6.32 -1.89
CA CYS A 216 22.32 4.90 -1.87
C CYS A 216 21.26 4.02 -2.52
N LEU A 217 19.98 4.37 -2.39
CA LEU A 217 18.87 3.65 -2.99
C LEU A 217 18.80 3.84 -4.52
N LEU A 218 19.11 5.05 -5.00
CA LEU A 218 19.03 5.39 -6.43
C LEU A 218 20.25 4.99 -7.26
N ASN A 219 21.35 4.52 -6.63
CA ASN A 219 22.64 4.33 -7.31
C ASN A 219 22.57 3.31 -8.47
N ARG A 220 22.18 3.78 -9.66
CA ARG A 220 22.06 3.04 -10.94
C ARG A 220 21.12 1.82 -10.91
N ARG A 221 20.08 1.88 -10.08
CA ARG A 221 19.16 0.75 -9.86
C ARG A 221 17.82 0.87 -10.60
N PHE A 222 17.48 2.05 -11.09
CA PHE A 222 16.17 2.32 -11.69
C PHE A 222 16.30 3.13 -12.98
N ASP A 223 16.66 2.45 -14.06
CA ASP A 223 16.87 3.11 -15.36
C ASP A 223 15.58 3.68 -15.96
N CYS A 224 14.43 3.11 -15.60
CA CYS A 224 13.10 3.56 -16.06
C CYS A 224 12.46 4.63 -15.15
N LEU A 225 13.08 5.01 -14.03
CA LEU A 225 12.47 5.91 -13.07
C LEU A 225 12.30 7.30 -13.68
N SER A 226 11.07 7.77 -13.87
CA SER A 226 10.81 9.11 -14.38
C SER A 226 10.34 10.07 -13.30
N LYS A 227 9.78 9.54 -12.21
CA LYS A 227 9.25 10.33 -11.09
C LYS A 227 9.71 9.77 -9.76
N LEU A 228 10.32 10.63 -8.97
CA LEU A 228 10.78 10.32 -7.63
C LEU A 228 10.23 11.37 -6.65
N THR A 229 9.45 10.92 -5.68
CA THR A 229 8.95 11.76 -4.59
C THR A 229 9.59 11.29 -3.29
N ILE A 230 10.36 12.17 -2.65
CA ILE A 230 11.06 11.88 -1.41
C ILE A 230 10.52 12.80 -0.32
N ASN A 231 10.08 12.22 0.78
CA ASN A 231 9.82 12.98 2.00
C ASN A 231 10.96 12.71 2.98
N VAL A 232 11.70 13.73 3.39
CA VAL A 232 12.84 13.57 4.30
C VAL A 232 12.38 13.90 5.72
N GLY A 233 12.47 12.93 6.63
CA GLY A 233 11.99 13.08 8.01
C GLY A 233 12.84 14.01 8.87
N ASP A 234 14.16 14.02 8.67
CA ASP A 234 15.12 14.78 9.48
C ASP A 234 16.18 15.44 8.58
N ILE A 235 15.98 16.70 8.21
CA ILE A 235 17.06 17.50 7.59
C ILE A 235 17.94 18.06 8.71
N LYS A 236 18.85 17.23 9.24
CA LYS A 236 19.92 17.72 10.12
C LYS A 236 20.91 18.50 9.26
N TYR A 237 20.85 19.83 9.33
CA TYR A 237 21.81 20.75 8.71
C TYR A 237 23.20 20.56 9.33
N GLU A 238 23.96 19.56 8.89
CA GLU A 238 25.39 19.53 9.12
C GLU A 238 26.06 20.45 8.09
N ARG A 239 26.73 21.51 8.56
CA ARG A 239 27.46 22.52 7.75
C ARG A 239 28.67 21.98 6.96
N LYS A 240 28.70 20.70 6.60
CA LYS A 240 29.74 20.14 5.73
C LYS A 240 29.19 20.06 4.30
N GLN A 241 29.76 20.89 3.43
CA GLN A 241 29.48 20.89 1.98
C GLN A 241 29.56 19.46 1.44
N ILE A 242 28.40 18.91 1.06
CA ILE A 242 28.33 17.64 0.33
C ILE A 242 28.75 17.92 -1.11
N ASN A 243 30.04 17.80 -1.40
CA ASN A 243 30.59 17.77 -2.76
C ASN A 243 30.30 16.42 -3.41
N ASN A 244 29.03 16.06 -3.59
CA ASN A 244 28.65 14.96 -4.47
C ASN A 244 28.02 15.56 -5.73
N LYS A 245 28.74 15.50 -6.85
CA LYS A 245 28.18 15.71 -8.19
C LYS A 245 27.19 14.58 -8.47
N ILE A 246 25.94 14.73 -8.01
CA ILE A 246 24.87 13.82 -8.35
C ILE A 246 24.27 14.34 -9.65
N ASN A 247 24.46 13.59 -10.74
CA ASN A 247 23.80 13.87 -12.01
C ASN A 247 22.33 13.44 -11.91
N LEU A 248 21.51 14.24 -11.24
CA LEU A 248 20.08 14.00 -11.08
C LEU A 248 19.37 14.43 -12.38
N LYS A 249 18.98 13.44 -13.18
CA LYS A 249 18.15 13.64 -14.38
C LYS A 249 16.66 13.44 -14.07
N TYR A 250 16.24 13.76 -12.85
CA TYR A 250 14.90 13.49 -12.34
C TYR A 250 14.24 14.79 -11.85
N CYS A 251 12.94 14.94 -12.07
CA CYS A 251 12.15 15.98 -11.40
C CYS A 251 12.08 15.64 -9.90
N LEU A 252 12.94 16.29 -9.10
CA LEU A 252 12.88 16.24 -7.65
C LEU A 252 11.84 17.25 -7.18
N GLU A 253 10.72 16.75 -6.68
CA GLU A 253 9.78 17.54 -5.89
C GLU A 253 10.07 17.22 -4.42
N VAL A 254 10.84 18.10 -3.76
CA VAL A 254 11.07 18.05 -2.30
C VAL A 254 9.92 18.81 -1.66
N LYS A 255 9.17 18.13 -0.78
CA LYS A 255 8.12 18.76 0.03
C LYS A 255 8.64 18.89 1.44
N ASP A 256 8.76 20.14 1.88
CA ASP A 256 9.07 20.52 3.26
C ASP A 256 7.89 20.23 4.20
#